data_AF-A0AAU4ICY4-F1
#
_entry.id   AF-A0AAU4ICY4-F1
#
_cell.length_a   1.000
_cell.length_b   1.000
_cell.length_c   1.000
_cell.angle_alpha   90.00
_cell.angle_beta   90.00
_cell.angle_gamma   90.00
#
_symmetry.space_group_name_H-M   'P 1'
#
loop_
_entity.id
_entity.type
_entity.pdbx_description
1 polymer ?
#
loop_
_entity_poly.entity_id
_entity_poly.type
_entity_poly.pdbx_seq_one_letter_code
_entity_poly.pdbx_strand_id
1 'polypeptide(L)'
;MTADELGGAWVDGATILYIGKASAGKDGRRGLRQRLDEYRRHGAGGMAGHWGGRYIWQLADSDALLVAWLPISERDPCEAEAELIAEFMELHGARPFANRNKGVTA
;
A
#
# COMPACT_ATOMS: atom_id res chain seq x y z
N MET A 1 -2.19 13.52 11.11
CA MET A 1 -2.39 12.13 11.51
C MET A 1 -1.98 12.04 12.96
N THR A 2 -2.86 11.58 13.84
CA THR A 2 -2.60 11.52 15.28
C THR A 2 -2.03 10.16 15.69
N ALA A 3 -1.45 10.09 16.89
CA ALA A 3 -1.01 8.83 17.46
C ALA A 3 -2.17 7.84 17.60
N ASP A 4 -3.37 8.30 18.00
CA ASP A 4 -4.56 7.46 18.12
C ASP A 4 -5.01 6.90 16.75
N GLU A 5 -4.96 7.71 15.69
CA GLU A 5 -5.27 7.26 14.33
C GLU A 5 -4.30 6.19 13.82
N LEU A 6 -3.03 6.24 14.25
CA LEU A 6 -2.02 5.24 13.93
C LEU A 6 -2.21 3.98 14.78
N GLY A 7 -2.39 4.16 16.10
CA GLY A 7 -2.60 3.06 17.05
C GLY A 7 -3.84 2.24 16.71
N GLY A 8 -4.95 2.88 16.34
CA GLY A 8 -6.17 2.18 15.92
C GLY A 8 -6.07 1.48 14.55
N ALA A 9 -5.04 1.77 13.76
CA ALA A 9 -4.77 1.09 12.49
C ALA A 9 -3.72 -0.03 12.63
N TRP A 10 -3.00 -0.09 13.74
CA TRP A 10 -1.96 -1.08 13.98
C TRP A 10 -2.57 -2.47 14.20
N VAL A 11 -1.90 -3.49 13.67
CA VAL A 11 -2.33 -4.89 13.76
C VAL A 11 -1.18 -5.70 14.34
N ASP A 12 -1.33 -6.17 15.57
CA ASP A 12 -0.28 -6.93 16.24
C ASP A 12 0.01 -8.26 15.52
N GLY A 13 1.31 -8.54 15.34
CA GLY A 13 1.80 -9.76 14.68
C GLY A 13 1.67 -9.75 13.15
N ALA A 14 1.08 -8.73 12.53
CA ALA A 14 1.06 -8.61 11.08
C ALA A 14 2.45 -8.22 10.53
N THR A 15 2.91 -8.96 9.52
CA THR A 15 4.18 -8.69 8.82
C THR A 15 3.99 -7.86 7.55
N ILE A 16 2.77 -7.79 7.03
CA ILE A 16 2.40 -6.98 5.86
C ILE A 16 1.74 -5.68 6.33
N LEU A 17 2.38 -4.55 6.02
CA LEU A 17 1.91 -3.23 6.47
C LEU A 17 1.14 -2.47 5.40
N TYR A 18 1.37 -2.77 4.12
CA TYR A 18 0.73 -2.10 3.01
C TYR A 18 0.66 -3.03 1.79
N ILE A 19 -0.50 -3.04 1.14
CA ILE A 19 -0.72 -3.72 -0.14
C ILE A 19 -1.17 -2.66 -1.13
N GLY A 20 -0.43 -2.54 -2.22
CA GLY A 20 -0.64 -1.55 -3.27
C GLY A 20 -0.53 -2.17 -4.65
N LYS A 21 -1.18 -1.56 -5.64
CA LYS A 21 -1.05 -1.93 -7.05
C LYS A 21 -0.26 -0.94 -7.90
N ALA A 22 0.29 -1.47 -8.98
CA ALA A 22 0.80 -0.71 -10.10
C ALA A 22 0.19 -1.27 -11.40
N SER A 23 -0.18 -0.39 -12.32
CA SER A 23 -0.65 -0.77 -13.66
C SER A 23 0.09 0.02 -14.72
N ALA A 24 -0.05 -0.39 -15.98
CA ALA A 24 0.53 0.32 -17.12
C ALA A 24 -0.08 1.72 -17.33
N GLY A 25 -1.19 2.04 -16.64
CA GLY A 25 -1.96 3.26 -16.85
C GLY A 25 -2.65 3.28 -18.22
N LYS A 26 -3.41 4.35 -18.50
CA LYS A 26 -4.18 4.48 -19.74
C LYS A 26 -3.32 4.45 -21.01
N ASP A 27 -2.12 5.03 -20.94
CA ASP A 27 -1.22 5.17 -22.10
C ASP A 27 -0.11 4.09 -22.14
N GLY A 28 -0.14 3.10 -21.24
CA GLY A 28 0.84 2.01 -21.19
C GLY A 28 2.25 2.41 -20.72
N ARG A 29 2.45 3.65 -20.26
CA ARG A 29 3.77 4.20 -19.88
C ARG A 29 4.09 4.12 -18.39
N ARG A 30 3.17 3.60 -17.58
CA ARG A 30 3.32 3.47 -16.12
C ARG A 30 3.72 2.05 -15.73
N GLY A 31 4.01 1.84 -14.45
CA GLY A 31 4.31 0.51 -13.92
C GLY A 31 4.93 0.58 -12.53
N LEU A 32 5.44 -0.56 -12.05
CA LEU A 32 5.97 -0.72 -10.70
C LEU A 32 7.06 0.31 -10.37
N ARG A 33 8.02 0.53 -11.28
CA ARG A 33 9.12 1.51 -11.08
C ARG A 33 8.60 2.91 -10.77
N GLN A 34 7.65 3.40 -11.57
CA GLN A 34 7.09 4.73 -11.36
C GLN A 34 6.29 4.78 -10.06
N ARG A 35 5.52 3.73 -9.78
CA ARG A 35 4.73 3.65 -8.54
C ARG A 35 5.62 3.71 -7.29
N LEU A 36 6.75 3.01 -7.31
CA LEU A 36 7.73 3.04 -6.21
C LEU A 36 8.42 4.40 -6.06
N ASP A 37 8.72 5.08 -7.17
CA ASP A 37 9.31 6.42 -7.14
C ASP A 37 8.34 7.47 -6.55
N GLU A 38 7.06 7.43 -6.95
CA GLU A 38 6.02 8.27 -6.34
C GLU A 38 5.86 7.96 -4.84
N TYR A 39 5.87 6.68 -4.49
CA TYR A 39 5.78 6.22 -3.12
C TYR A 39 6.92 6.78 -2.25
N ARG A 40 8.17 6.61 -2.70
CA ARG A 40 9.37 7.14 -2.02
C ARG A 40 9.35 8.66 -1.90
N ARG A 41 8.93 9.37 -2.95
CA ARG A 41 8.83 10.85 -2.93
C ARG A 41 7.82 11.34 -1.90
N HIS A 42 6.73 10.61 -1.70
CA HIS A 42 5.76 10.94 -0.65
C HIS A 42 6.40 10.93 0.73
N GLY A 43 7.24 9.92 1.02
CA GLY A 43 7.97 9.82 2.28
C GLY A 43 8.98 10.94 2.51
N ALA A 44 9.57 11.46 1.43
CA ALA A 44 10.50 12.59 1.47
C ALA A 44 9.81 13.97 1.59
N GLY A 45 8.49 14.01 1.84
CA GLY A 45 7.72 15.27 1.92
C GLY A 45 7.32 15.86 0.56
N GLY A 46 7.50 15.11 -0.53
CA GLY A 46 7.05 15.50 -1.86
C GLY A 46 5.53 15.37 -2.01
N MET A 47 4.94 16.21 -2.86
CA MET A 47 3.55 16.04 -3.29
C MET A 47 3.41 14.71 -4.05
N ALA A 48 2.63 13.77 -3.53
CA ALA A 48 2.21 12.59 -4.27
C ALA A 48 0.73 12.71 -4.60
N GLY A 49 0.35 12.39 -5.83
CA GLY A 49 -1.05 12.36 -6.28
C GLY A 49 -1.88 11.25 -5.64
N HIS A 50 -1.31 10.48 -4.71
CA HIS A 50 -1.96 9.37 -4.02
C HIS A 50 -1.74 9.45 -2.51
N TRP A 51 -2.82 9.21 -1.76
CA TRP A 51 -2.82 9.26 -0.30
C TRP A 51 -2.62 7.90 0.38
N GLY A 52 -2.62 6.81 -0.40
CA GLY A 52 -2.44 5.45 0.09
C GLY A 52 -1.03 5.18 0.60
N GLY A 53 -0.91 4.40 1.68
CA GLY A 53 0.37 3.95 2.22
C GLY A 53 1.14 4.98 3.06
N ARG A 54 0.64 6.20 3.25
CA ARG A 54 1.33 7.28 3.98
C ARG A 54 1.66 6.96 5.45
N TYR A 55 0.94 6.01 6.04
CA TYR A 55 1.16 5.59 7.43
C TYR A 55 2.55 4.95 7.58
N ILE A 56 3.09 4.32 6.52
CA ILE A 56 4.44 3.75 6.50
C ILE A 56 5.49 4.80 6.91
N TRP A 57 5.36 6.04 6.43
CA TRP A 57 6.32 7.10 6.71
C TRP A 57 6.28 7.64 8.13
N GLN A 58 5.40 7.12 8.99
CA GLN A 58 5.39 7.45 10.42
C GLN A 58 6.16 6.43 11.27
N LEU A 59 6.55 5.32 10.67
CA LEU A 59 7.37 4.31 11.34
C LEU A 59 8.81 4.82 11.43
N ALA A 60 9.38 4.73 12.63
CA ALA A 60 10.75 5.18 12.88
C ALA A 60 11.77 4.38 12.06
N ASP A 61 11.45 3.13 11.75
CA ASP A 61 12.22 2.14 10.98
C ASP A 61 11.67 1.95 9.56
N SER A 62 10.97 2.96 9.01
CA SER A 62 10.38 2.89 7.68
C SER A 62 11.39 2.61 6.55
N ASP A 63 12.68 2.93 6.76
CA ASP A 63 13.78 2.66 5.85
C ASP A 63 14.27 1.20 5.86
N ALA A 64 13.93 0.43 6.90
CA ALA A 64 14.25 -0.98 7.03
C ALA A 64 13.20 -1.91 6.40
N LEU A 65 12.06 -1.36 5.97
CA LEU A 65 10.96 -2.14 5.41
C LEU A 65 11.32 -2.76 4.06
N LEU A 66 10.95 -4.03 3.89
CA LEU A 66 11.11 -4.74 2.64
C LEU A 66 9.96 -4.44 1.69
N VAL A 67 10.31 -4.24 0.41
CA VAL A 67 9.34 -4.12 -0.67
C VAL A 67 9.38 -5.38 -1.52
N ALA A 68 8.28 -6.12 -1.54
CA ALA A 68 8.05 -7.26 -2.42
C ALA A 68 7.05 -6.90 -3.52
N TRP A 69 7.07 -7.63 -4.64
CA TRP A 69 6.10 -7.48 -5.72
C TRP A 69 5.69 -8.85 -6.27
N LEU A 70 4.41 -8.95 -6.63
CA LEU A 70 3.83 -10.09 -7.33
C LEU A 70 3.55 -9.66 -8.78
N PRO A 71 4.23 -10.23 -9.79
CA PRO A 71 3.90 -9.97 -11.18
C PRO A 71 2.49 -10.48 -11.51
N ILE A 72 1.66 -9.63 -12.10
CA ILE A 72 0.31 -9.97 -12.56
C ILE A 72 0.27 -9.77 -14.08
N SER A 73 0.12 -10.85 -14.84
CA SER A 73 0.04 -10.83 -16.32
C SER A 73 -1.34 -11.16 -16.87
N GLU A 74 -2.12 -11.98 -16.16
CA GLU A 74 -3.39 -12.54 -16.67
C GLU A 74 -4.64 -12.06 -15.93
N ARG A 75 -4.48 -11.26 -14.86
CA ARG A 75 -5.58 -10.76 -14.02
C ARG A 75 -5.54 -9.24 -13.94
N ASP A 76 -6.67 -8.63 -13.58
CA ASP A 76 -6.68 -7.19 -13.28
C ASP A 76 -5.89 -6.93 -11.98
N PRO A 77 -4.89 -6.03 -11.97
CA PRO A 77 -4.14 -5.69 -10.76
C PRO A 77 -5.01 -5.11 -9.62
N CYS A 78 -6.17 -4.53 -9.93
CA CYS A 78 -7.15 -4.06 -8.95
C CYS A 78 -7.87 -5.22 -8.26
N GLU A 79 -8.24 -6.25 -9.03
CA GLU A 79 -8.85 -7.47 -8.47
C GLU A 79 -7.84 -8.17 -7.55
N ALA A 80 -6.61 -8.36 -8.02
CA ALA A 80 -5.55 -8.98 -7.21
C ALA A 80 -5.23 -8.19 -5.92
N GLU A 81 -5.23 -6.85 -5.97
CA GLU A 81 -5.05 -6.01 -4.78
C GLU A 81 -6.22 -6.16 -3.80
N ALA A 82 -7.45 -6.17 -4.29
CA ALA A 82 -8.64 -6.33 -3.47
C ALA A 82 -8.71 -7.71 -2.80
N GLU A 83 -8.36 -8.78 -3.52
CA GLU A 83 -8.25 -10.15 -3.00
C GLU A 83 -7.22 -10.23 -1.87
N LEU A 84 -5.99 -9.74 -2.09
CA LEU A 84 -4.94 -9.78 -1.07
C LEU A 84 -5.30 -8.97 0.18
N ILE A 85 -5.99 -7.83 0.04
CA ILE A 85 -6.48 -7.06 1.19
C ILE A 85 -7.61 -7.81 1.89
N ALA A 86 -8.49 -8.50 1.16
CA ALA A 86 -9.56 -9.30 1.74
C ALA A 86 -8.99 -10.48 2.54
N GLU A 87 -8.02 -11.22 1.99
CA GLU A 87 -7.31 -12.30 2.70
C GLU A 87 -6.64 -11.79 3.97
N PHE A 88 -5.95 -10.65 3.92
CA PHE A 88 -5.37 -10.04 5.11
C PHE A 88 -6.45 -9.72 6.15
N MET A 89 -7.59 -9.15 5.74
CA MET A 89 -8.69 -8.84 6.64
C MET A 89 -9.34 -10.09 7.24
N GLU A 90 -9.43 -11.19 6.50
CA GLU A 90 -9.94 -12.47 7.03
C GLU A 90 -9.01 -13.03 8.12
N LEU A 91 -7.68 -12.93 7.91
CA LEU A 91 -6.68 -13.40 8.86
C LEU A 91 -6.56 -12.52 10.11
N HIS A 92 -6.69 -11.21 9.95
CA HIS A 92 -6.35 -10.24 11.00
C HIS A 92 -7.54 -9.44 11.55
N GLY A 93 -8.72 -9.51 10.92
CA GLY A 93 -9.91 -8.74 11.30
C GLY A 93 -9.85 -7.24 10.97
N ALA A 94 -8.72 -6.77 10.42
CA ALA A 94 -8.47 -5.37 10.08
C ALA A 94 -7.71 -5.27 8.75
N ARG A 95 -7.62 -4.07 8.17
CA ARG A 95 -6.82 -3.83 6.96
C ARG A 95 -5.33 -3.73 7.32
N PRO A 96 -4.40 -3.90 6.37
CA PRO A 96 -3.00 -3.59 6.61
C PRO A 96 -2.86 -2.15 7.09
N PHE A 97 -1.91 -1.91 8.01
CA PHE A 97 -1.71 -0.66 8.72
C PHE A 97 -1.84 0.61 7.84
N ALA A 98 -1.25 0.59 6.65
CA ALA A 98 -1.20 1.74 5.76
C ALA A 98 -2.26 1.74 4.64
N ASN A 99 -3.12 0.72 4.56
CA ASN A 99 -4.25 0.66 3.65
C ASN A 99 -5.43 1.49 4.19
N ARG A 100 -5.94 2.42 3.36
CA ARG A 100 -7.04 3.32 3.73
C ARG A 100 -8.38 2.97 3.10
N ASN A 101 -8.39 2.03 2.16
CA ASN A 101 -9.56 1.45 1.51
C ASN A 101 -9.38 -0.08 1.42
N LYS A 102 -10.35 -0.78 0.82
CA LYS A 102 -10.33 -2.24 0.63
C LYS A 102 -9.84 -2.67 -0.77
N GLY A 103 -9.00 -1.87 -1.44
CA GLY A 103 -8.47 -2.18 -2.78
C GLY A 103 -9.38 -1.83 -3.97
N VAL A 104 -10.57 -1.27 -3.73
CA VAL A 104 -11.58 -1.04 -4.80
C VAL A 104 -11.63 0.40 -5.31
N THR A 105 -10.89 1.34 -4.70
CA THR A 105 -10.97 2.76 -5.10
C THR A 105 -9.77 3.14 -5.95
N ALA A 106 -10.04 3.37 -7.25
CA ALA A 106 -9.17 4.03 -8.21
C ALA A 106 -9.07 5.55 -7.93
#